data_AF-A0A5N7BN05-F1
#
_entry.id   AF-A0A5N7BN05-F1
#
_cell.length_a   1.000
_cell.length_b   1.000
_cell.length_c   1.000
_cell.angle_alpha   90.00
_cell.angle_beta   90.00
_cell.angle_gamma   90.00
#
_symmetry.space_group_name_H-M   'P 1'
#
loop_
_entity.id
_entity.type
_entity.pdbx_description
1 polymer ?
#
loop_
_entity_poly.entity_id
_entity_poly.type
_entity_poly.pdbx_seq_one_letter_code
_entity_poly.pdbx_strand_id
1 'polypeptide(L)'
;MSPRSSTTVSISSMQYSLQELHMVAWGSGSTGHWAIFVPNSLGAPRGQLIHIGVQEKSSGTASIADPQLMIHGFRVTSSGADRSFQIVGARATLGQVEDAARHVHANYRYNFATKNFQTFAMDVLMRLNHLYPSNVTAEGISFLQNRGTVSMFLARIFNRPQVAYPQAGPPPSGGFVID
;
A
#
# COMPACT_ATOMS: atom_id res chain seq x y z
N MET A 1 26.92 5.48 -36.76
CA MET A 1 26.78 5.87 -35.34
C MET A 1 25.29 6.00 -35.04
N SER A 2 24.69 5.03 -34.35
CA SER A 2 23.26 5.05 -34.02
C SER A 2 23.03 5.87 -32.75
N PRO A 3 22.03 6.76 -32.70
CA PRO A 3 21.69 7.43 -31.46
C PRO A 3 21.01 6.43 -30.50
N ARG A 4 21.52 6.38 -29.27
CA ARG A 4 20.93 5.65 -28.15
C ARG A 4 19.62 6.36 -27.78
N SER A 5 18.49 5.73 -28.06
CA SER A 5 17.18 6.19 -27.57
C SER A 5 17.16 6.10 -26.04
N SER A 6 17.33 7.24 -25.37
CA SER A 6 17.02 7.39 -23.96
C SER A 6 15.50 7.49 -23.84
N THR A 7 14.84 6.37 -23.57
CA THR A 7 13.40 6.36 -23.28
C THR A 7 13.18 6.97 -21.89
N THR A 8 12.95 8.27 -21.85
CA THR A 8 12.39 8.96 -20.69
C THR A 8 10.95 8.46 -20.54
N VAL A 9 10.75 7.42 -19.72
CA VAL A 9 9.40 7.02 -19.30
C VAL A 9 8.88 8.15 -18.42
N SER A 10 8.03 8.99 -18.98
CA SER A 10 7.42 10.13 -18.29
C SER A 10 6.74 9.67 -17.01
N ILE A 11 7.07 10.30 -15.88
CA ILE A 11 6.45 10.06 -14.57
C ILE A 11 4.90 10.14 -14.67
N SER A 12 4.39 10.96 -15.59
CA SER A 12 2.97 11.05 -15.92
C SER A 12 2.33 9.72 -16.36
N SER A 13 3.02 8.81 -17.07
CA SER A 13 2.40 7.55 -17.51
C SER A 13 2.29 6.49 -16.41
N MET A 14 3.07 6.63 -15.31
CA MET A 14 2.99 5.72 -14.15
C MET A 14 1.75 6.00 -13.30
N GLN A 15 1.30 7.25 -13.26
CA GLN A 15 0.13 7.65 -12.49
C GLN A 15 -1.18 7.05 -13.04
N TYR A 16 -1.19 6.63 -14.31
CA TYR A 16 -2.41 6.15 -14.99
C TYR A 16 -2.38 4.68 -15.42
N SER A 17 -1.25 3.98 -15.31
CA SER A 17 -1.16 2.56 -15.69
C SER A 17 -1.35 1.63 -14.51
N LEU A 18 -2.17 0.58 -14.68
CA LEU A 18 -2.39 -0.43 -13.65
C LEU A 18 -1.16 -1.34 -13.50
N GLN A 19 -0.57 -1.31 -12.31
CA GLN A 19 0.59 -2.12 -11.93
C GLN A 19 0.18 -3.26 -11.02
N GLU A 20 0.87 -4.40 -11.11
CA GLU A 20 0.72 -5.47 -10.13
C GLU A 20 1.33 -5.01 -8.81
N LEU A 21 0.56 -5.13 -7.74
CA LEU A 21 1.01 -4.73 -6.41
C LEU A 21 1.85 -5.84 -5.80
N HIS A 22 2.93 -5.45 -5.14
CA HIS A 22 3.74 -6.36 -4.35
C HIS A 22 3.70 -5.95 -2.88
N MET A 23 3.84 -6.94 -2.01
CA MET A 23 4.13 -6.72 -0.60
C MET A 23 5.62 -6.89 -0.39
N VAL A 24 6.24 -5.90 0.24
CA VAL A 24 7.63 -5.97 0.72
C VAL A 24 7.56 -6.11 2.23
N ALA A 25 8.11 -7.21 2.74
CA ALA A 25 8.17 -7.48 4.17
C ALA A 25 9.63 -7.59 4.65
N TRP A 26 9.91 -6.97 5.80
CA TRP A 26 11.19 -7.11 6.52
C TRP A 26 10.97 -7.19 8.03
N GLY A 27 11.96 -7.75 8.75
CA GLY A 27 11.79 -8.10 10.16
C GLY A 27 11.01 -9.41 10.36
N SER A 28 10.87 -9.84 11.61
CA SER A 28 10.32 -11.16 11.96
C SER A 28 9.05 -11.06 12.83
N GLY A 29 8.22 -12.10 12.77
CA GLY A 29 7.05 -12.25 13.63
C GLY A 29 5.97 -11.17 13.43
N SER A 30 5.16 -10.96 14.48
CA SER A 30 4.03 -10.01 14.51
C SER A 30 4.41 -8.53 14.41
N THR A 31 5.71 -8.26 14.44
CA THR A 31 6.32 -6.93 14.43
C THR A 31 6.96 -6.61 13.07
N GLY A 32 6.99 -7.61 12.17
CA GLY A 32 7.50 -7.48 10.82
C GLY A 32 6.82 -6.32 10.09
N HIS A 33 7.64 -5.53 9.42
CA HIS A 33 7.23 -4.33 8.72
C HIS A 33 6.74 -4.71 7.33
N TRP A 34 5.54 -4.23 6.96
CA TRP A 34 4.97 -4.45 5.63
C TRP A 34 4.83 -3.13 4.90
N ALA A 35 5.10 -3.17 3.60
CA ALA A 35 4.96 -2.05 2.70
C ALA A 35 4.40 -2.49 1.35
N ILE A 36 3.56 -1.65 0.77
CA ILE A 36 3.04 -1.86 -0.58
C ILE A 36 4.04 -1.29 -1.58
N PHE A 37 4.52 -2.12 -2.48
CA PHE A 37 5.38 -1.72 -3.59
C PHE A 37 4.58 -1.62 -4.89
N VAL A 38 4.69 -0.47 -5.53
CA VAL A 38 4.11 -0.18 -6.84
C VAL A 38 5.27 -0.05 -7.84
N PRO A 39 5.48 -1.03 -8.72
CA PRO A 39 6.58 -0.97 -9.68
C PRO A 39 6.33 0.13 -10.72
N ASN A 40 7.41 0.71 -11.24
CA ASN A 40 7.36 1.74 -12.29
C ASN A 40 6.77 1.23 -13.62
N SER A 41 6.90 -0.08 -13.85
CA SER A 41 6.31 -0.82 -14.96
C SER A 41 6.21 -2.29 -14.57
N LEU A 42 5.42 -3.07 -15.30
CA LEU A 42 5.25 -4.50 -15.04
C LEU A 42 6.63 -5.21 -14.95
N GLY A 43 6.85 -5.92 -13.84
CA GLY A 43 8.10 -6.64 -13.56
C GLY A 43 9.33 -5.77 -13.24
N ALA A 44 9.19 -4.44 -13.15
CA ALA A 44 10.32 -3.57 -12.86
C ALA A 44 10.81 -3.73 -11.42
N PRO A 45 12.15 -3.77 -11.19
CA PRO A 45 12.71 -3.82 -9.85
C PRO A 45 12.69 -2.45 -9.15
N ARG A 46 12.26 -1.39 -9.84
CA ARG A 46 12.18 -0.02 -9.33
C ARG A 46 10.73 0.44 -9.28
N GLY A 47 10.40 1.20 -8.26
CA GLY A 47 9.03 1.62 -8.00
C GLY A 47 8.93 2.58 -6.83
N GLN A 48 7.72 2.77 -6.34
CA GLN A 48 7.43 3.46 -5.09
C GLN A 48 7.11 2.45 -3.99
N LEU A 49 7.56 2.73 -2.78
CA LEU A 49 7.24 1.99 -1.57
C LEU A 49 6.36 2.86 -0.68
N ILE A 50 5.23 2.30 -0.25
CA ILE A 50 4.22 2.99 0.55
C ILE A 50 4.00 2.22 1.85
N HIS A 51 4.24 2.87 2.97
CA HIS A 51 4.04 2.29 4.30
C HIS A 51 3.93 3.38 5.37
N ILE A 52 3.71 2.97 6.62
CA ILE A 52 3.90 3.85 7.77
C ILE A 52 5.25 3.60 8.43
N GLY A 53 5.84 4.63 9.01
CA GLY A 53 6.93 4.56 9.99
C GLY A 53 6.47 5.14 11.33
N VAL A 54 7.18 4.86 12.41
CA VAL A 54 7.00 5.54 13.71
C VAL A 54 8.29 6.26 14.04
N GLN A 55 8.21 7.51 14.50
CA GLN A 55 9.38 8.15 15.10
C GLN A 55 9.60 7.54 16.48
N GLU A 56 10.81 7.06 16.75
CA GLU A 56 11.20 6.68 18.10
C GLU A 56 11.14 7.93 19.00
N LYS A 57 10.13 8.00 19.87
CA LYS A 57 10.18 8.90 21.03
C LYS A 57 11.13 8.27 22.04
N SER A 58 12.06 9.05 22.56
CA SER A 58 13.12 8.69 23.51
C SER A 58 12.63 8.08 24.84
N SER A 59 11.33 7.92 25.05
CA SER A 59 10.71 7.38 26.27
C SER A 59 10.03 6.03 26.01
N GLY A 60 10.80 4.95 26.07
CA GLY A 60 10.52 3.63 26.69
C GLY A 60 9.22 2.84 26.45
N THR A 61 8.16 3.39 25.84
CA THR A 61 6.89 2.69 25.64
C THR A 61 6.37 2.98 24.23
N ALA A 62 6.81 2.17 23.27
CA ALA A 62 6.37 2.18 21.87
C ALA A 62 4.93 1.65 21.67
N SER A 63 4.07 1.80 22.68
CA SER A 63 2.72 1.24 22.70
C SER A 63 1.77 2.04 21.81
N ILE A 64 1.96 3.37 21.73
CA ILE A 64 1.17 4.31 20.95
C ILE A 64 2.13 5.38 20.40
N ALA A 65 2.27 5.44 19.08
CA ALA A 65 3.10 6.43 18.39
C ALA A 65 2.27 7.10 17.30
N ASP A 66 2.62 8.32 16.92
CA ASP A 66 2.02 8.96 15.76
C ASP A 66 2.67 8.38 14.50
N PRO A 67 1.94 7.60 13.68
CA PRO A 67 2.52 7.01 12.48
C PRO A 67 2.75 8.10 11.44
N GLN A 68 3.85 8.01 10.70
CA GLN A 68 4.12 8.85 9.54
C GLN A 68 3.93 8.04 8.27
N LEU A 69 3.10 8.53 7.35
CA LEU A 69 3.02 7.96 6.01
C LEU A 69 4.31 8.24 5.25
N MET A 70 4.94 7.18 4.76
CA MET A 70 6.17 7.24 3.99
C MET A 70 5.88 6.73 2.57
N ILE A 71 6.16 7.58 1.58
CA ILE A 71 6.06 7.30 0.15
C ILE A 71 7.40 7.71 -0.46
N HIS A 72 8.17 6.75 -0.93
CA HIS A 72 9.48 7.05 -1.52
C HIS A 72 9.90 6.03 -2.57
N GLY A 73 10.86 6.46 -3.40
CA GLY A 73 11.48 5.59 -4.39
C GLY A 73 12.15 4.38 -3.72
N PHE A 74 11.95 3.22 -4.32
CA PHE A 74 12.49 1.96 -3.83
C PHE A 74 12.98 1.10 -4.98
N ARG A 75 14.02 0.32 -4.70
CA ARG A 75 14.53 -0.71 -5.60
C ARG A 75 14.52 -2.04 -4.87
N VAL A 76 13.73 -2.98 -5.38
CA VAL A 76 13.80 -4.38 -4.96
C VAL A 76 15.20 -4.88 -5.31
N THR A 77 16.05 -5.09 -4.29
CA THR A 77 17.32 -5.79 -4.43
C THR A 77 17.12 -7.25 -4.08
N SER A 78 17.87 -8.15 -4.72
CA SER A 78 17.85 -9.58 -4.43
C SER A 78 18.38 -9.94 -3.03
N SER A 79 18.95 -8.99 -2.30
CA SER A 79 19.73 -9.23 -1.07
C SER A 79 19.19 -8.57 0.20
N GLY A 80 18.12 -7.75 0.14
CA GLY A 80 17.73 -6.90 1.28
C GLY A 80 16.25 -6.88 1.68
N ALA A 81 15.34 -7.36 0.83
CA ALA A 81 13.95 -7.55 1.21
C ALA A 81 13.76 -9.04 1.49
N ASP A 82 13.79 -9.44 2.76
CA ASP A 82 13.74 -10.86 3.11
C ASP A 82 12.54 -11.57 2.49
N ARG A 83 11.42 -10.87 2.19
CA ARG A 83 10.33 -11.40 1.35
C ARG A 83 9.62 -10.28 0.59
N SER A 84 9.96 -10.07 -0.69
CA SER A 84 9.06 -9.38 -1.65
C SER A 84 8.21 -10.43 -2.37
N PHE A 85 6.90 -10.22 -2.42
CA PHE A 85 6.00 -11.14 -3.14
C PHE A 85 4.85 -10.39 -3.78
N GLN A 86 4.43 -10.87 -4.94
CA GLN A 86 3.26 -10.34 -5.64
C GLN A 86 1.98 -10.66 -4.86
N ILE A 87 1.06 -9.70 -4.84
CA ILE A 87 -0.30 -9.87 -4.32
C ILE A 87 -1.18 -10.26 -5.49
N VAL A 88 -1.39 -11.56 -5.69
CA VAL A 88 -2.20 -12.09 -6.79
C VAL A 88 -3.60 -11.48 -6.74
N GLY A 89 -4.10 -10.99 -7.88
CA GLY A 89 -5.40 -10.34 -7.95
C GLY A 89 -5.44 -8.91 -7.42
N ALA A 90 -4.29 -8.28 -7.16
CA ALA A 90 -4.22 -6.87 -6.78
C ALA A 90 -3.43 -6.04 -7.79
N ARG A 91 -4.15 -5.16 -8.49
CA ARG A 91 -3.62 -4.19 -9.45
C ARG A 91 -4.15 -2.81 -9.13
N ALA A 92 -3.27 -1.81 -9.16
CA ALA A 92 -3.66 -0.41 -9.00
C ALA A 92 -2.63 0.51 -9.64
N THR A 93 -3.02 1.74 -9.93
CA THR A 93 -2.08 2.81 -10.27
C THR A 93 -1.39 3.34 -9.01
N LEU A 94 -0.25 4.02 -9.17
CA LEU A 94 0.39 4.70 -8.04
C LEU A 94 -0.57 5.68 -7.34
N GLY A 95 -1.29 6.50 -8.12
CA GLY A 95 -2.22 7.48 -7.57
C GLY A 95 -3.32 6.83 -6.71
N GLN A 96 -3.88 5.71 -7.16
CA GLN A 96 -4.88 4.95 -6.40
C GLN A 96 -4.32 4.45 -5.06
N VAL A 97 -3.08 3.94 -5.06
CA VAL A 97 -2.43 3.44 -3.84
C VAL A 97 -2.12 4.58 -2.87
N GLU A 98 -1.60 5.70 -3.37
CA GLU A 98 -1.33 6.89 -2.54
C GLU A 98 -2.61 7.45 -1.91
N ASP A 99 -3.69 7.57 -2.68
CA ASP A 99 -4.95 8.10 -2.18
C ASP A 99 -5.59 7.18 -1.13
N ALA A 100 -5.55 5.86 -1.37
CA ALA A 100 -5.97 4.88 -0.39
C ALA A 100 -5.11 4.93 0.89
N ALA A 101 -3.79 5.04 0.75
CA ALA A 101 -2.86 5.13 1.87
C ALA A 101 -3.05 6.40 2.71
N ARG A 102 -3.21 7.57 2.07
CA ARG A 102 -3.52 8.84 2.76
C ARG A 102 -4.84 8.75 3.51
N HIS A 103 -5.87 8.15 2.90
CA HIS A 103 -7.18 7.98 3.54
C HIS A 103 -7.12 7.09 4.78
N VAL A 104 -6.43 5.94 4.68
CA VAL A 104 -6.23 5.04 5.82
C VAL A 104 -5.42 5.74 6.90
N HIS A 105 -4.30 6.38 6.53
CA HIS A 105 -3.39 7.08 7.44
C HIS A 105 -4.07 8.18 8.24
N ALA A 106 -4.95 8.98 7.62
CA ALA A 106 -5.67 10.06 8.31
C ALA A 106 -6.47 9.60 9.53
N ASN A 107 -6.91 8.34 9.55
CA ASN A 107 -7.66 7.74 10.65
C ASN A 107 -6.86 6.67 11.42
N TYR A 108 -5.56 6.52 11.10
CA TYR A 108 -4.74 5.43 11.61
C TYR A 108 -4.10 5.78 12.95
N ARG A 109 -4.56 5.12 14.01
CA ARG A 109 -3.96 5.22 15.35
C ARG A 109 -3.08 4.00 15.57
N TYR A 110 -1.76 4.19 15.52
CA TYR A 110 -0.81 3.10 15.64
C TYR A 110 -0.91 2.43 17.01
N ASN A 111 -1.01 1.10 16.99
CA ASN A 111 -0.92 0.24 18.14
C ASN A 111 -0.10 -0.98 17.74
N PHE A 112 1.02 -1.23 18.41
CA PHE A 112 1.92 -2.31 18.04
C PHE A 112 1.25 -3.70 17.99
N ALA A 113 0.26 -3.95 18.85
CA ALA A 113 -0.41 -5.23 18.95
C ALA A 113 -1.54 -5.41 17.91
N THR A 114 -2.32 -4.36 17.62
CA THR A 114 -3.58 -4.46 16.85
C THR A 114 -3.72 -3.48 15.68
N LYS A 115 -2.85 -2.47 15.57
CA LYS A 115 -2.82 -1.47 14.49
C LYS A 115 -1.37 -1.11 14.14
N ASN A 116 -0.64 -2.08 13.59
CA ASN A 116 0.78 -1.97 13.27
C ASN A 116 1.03 -1.81 11.76
N PHE A 117 2.27 -2.00 11.31
CA PHE A 117 2.66 -1.87 9.90
C PHE A 117 1.91 -2.84 8.97
N GLN A 118 1.61 -4.05 9.45
CA GLN A 118 0.96 -5.09 8.65
C GLN A 118 -0.52 -4.79 8.46
N THR A 119 -1.20 -4.40 9.54
CA THR A 119 -2.62 -4.02 9.48
C THR A 119 -2.82 -2.74 8.66
N PHE A 120 -1.85 -1.81 8.63
CA PHE A 120 -1.92 -0.64 7.76
C PHE A 120 -1.92 -1.04 6.29
N ALA A 121 -0.96 -1.86 5.86
CA ALA A 121 -0.88 -2.32 4.48
C ALA A 121 -2.14 -3.12 4.07
N MET A 122 -2.70 -3.88 5.02
CA MET A 122 -3.96 -4.59 4.83
C MET A 122 -5.16 -3.64 4.67
N ASP A 123 -5.27 -2.62 5.52
CA ASP A 123 -6.36 -1.62 5.46
C ASP A 123 -6.33 -0.86 4.13
N VAL A 124 -5.13 -0.55 3.60
CA VAL A 124 -4.98 0.07 2.27
C VAL A 124 -5.53 -0.85 1.17
N LEU A 125 -5.23 -2.16 1.22
CA LEU A 125 -5.75 -3.10 0.22
C LEU A 125 -7.25 -3.32 0.35
N MET A 126 -7.80 -3.35 1.57
CA MET A 126 -9.25 -3.39 1.76
C MET A 126 -9.93 -2.13 1.21
N ARG A 127 -9.33 -0.95 1.38
CA ARG A 127 -9.83 0.30 0.77
C ARG A 127 -9.76 0.22 -0.76
N LEU A 128 -8.67 -0.29 -1.33
CA LEU A 128 -8.51 -0.46 -2.77
C LEU A 128 -9.52 -1.45 -3.34
N ASN A 129 -9.78 -2.59 -2.68
CA ASN A 129 -10.83 -3.52 -3.08
C ASN A 129 -12.23 -2.89 -3.01
N HIS A 130 -12.50 -2.08 -1.98
CA HIS A 130 -13.77 -1.39 -1.89
C HIS A 130 -13.98 -0.38 -3.03
N LEU A 131 -12.93 0.35 -3.43
CA LEU A 131 -13.01 1.35 -4.51
C LEU A 131 -12.91 0.73 -5.92
N TYR A 132 -12.13 -0.34 -6.07
CA TYR A 132 -11.77 -0.96 -7.35
C TYR A 132 -11.84 -2.49 -7.27
N PRO A 133 -13.01 -3.08 -6.98
CA PRO A 133 -13.15 -4.52 -6.71
C PRO A 133 -12.76 -5.41 -7.90
N SER A 134 -12.83 -4.88 -9.13
CA SER A 134 -12.38 -5.59 -10.34
C SER A 134 -10.85 -5.67 -10.47
N ASN A 135 -10.13 -4.75 -9.82
CA ASN A 135 -8.67 -4.63 -9.96
C ASN A 135 -7.96 -5.16 -8.71
N VAL A 136 -8.57 -5.03 -7.53
CA VAL A 136 -8.11 -5.63 -6.28
C VAL A 136 -9.19 -6.58 -5.78
N THR A 137 -8.99 -7.87 -5.97
CA THR A 137 -10.01 -8.90 -5.68
C THR A 137 -9.97 -9.36 -4.22
N ALA A 138 -11.09 -9.95 -3.78
CA ALA A 138 -11.18 -10.57 -2.45
C ALA A 138 -10.21 -11.74 -2.26
N GLU A 139 -9.78 -12.39 -3.35
CA GLU A 139 -8.78 -13.46 -3.34
C GLU A 139 -7.40 -12.91 -2.96
N GLY A 140 -7.00 -11.75 -3.50
CA GLY A 140 -5.75 -11.09 -3.14
C GLY A 140 -5.72 -10.65 -1.67
N ILE A 141 -6.87 -10.20 -1.16
CA ILE A 141 -7.05 -9.92 0.28
C ILE A 141 -6.89 -11.20 1.11
N SER A 142 -7.56 -12.29 0.72
CA SER A 142 -7.52 -13.57 1.44
C SER A 142 -6.11 -14.17 1.46
N PHE A 143 -5.37 -14.02 0.36
CA PHE A 143 -3.97 -14.45 0.28
C PHE A 143 -3.08 -13.77 1.33
N LEU A 144 -3.25 -12.45 1.52
CA LEU A 144 -2.51 -11.72 2.54
C LEU A 144 -2.96 -12.02 3.96
N GLN A 145 -4.25 -12.29 4.17
CA GLN A 145 -4.76 -12.76 5.46
C GLN A 145 -4.12 -14.08 5.87
N ASN A 146 -3.97 -15.01 4.92
CA ASN A 146 -3.35 -16.31 5.16
C ASN A 146 -1.84 -16.21 5.42
N ARG A 147 -1.19 -15.14 4.95
CA ARG A 147 0.21 -14.80 5.29
C ARG A 147 0.34 -13.94 6.54
N GLY A 148 -0.78 -13.48 7.09
CA GLY A 148 -0.84 -12.56 8.20
C GLY A 148 -0.32 -13.15 9.51
N THR A 149 0.08 -12.27 10.41
CA THR A 149 0.61 -12.66 11.72
C THR A 149 -0.48 -12.69 12.80
N VAL A 150 -0.11 -13.16 14.00
CA VAL A 150 -0.97 -13.13 15.19
C VAL A 150 -1.56 -11.74 15.45
N SER A 151 -0.83 -10.66 15.17
CA SER A 151 -1.34 -9.29 15.32
C SER A 151 -2.48 -8.97 14.36
N MET A 152 -2.42 -9.43 13.10
CA MET A 152 -3.53 -9.28 12.15
C MET A 152 -4.76 -10.09 12.60
N PHE A 153 -4.54 -11.26 13.19
CA PHE A 153 -5.61 -12.08 13.75
C PHE A 153 -6.27 -11.40 14.97
N LEU A 154 -5.49 -10.85 15.90
CA LEU A 154 -6.01 -10.09 17.05
C LEU A 154 -6.75 -8.83 16.59
N ALA A 155 -6.22 -8.08 15.63
CA ALA A 155 -6.89 -6.91 15.06
C ALA A 155 -8.29 -7.26 14.53
N ARG A 156 -8.45 -8.43 13.89
CA ARG A 156 -9.74 -8.91 13.38
C ARG A 156 -10.75 -9.24 14.49
N ILE A 157 -10.28 -9.81 15.61
CA ILE A 157 -11.13 -10.15 16.75
C ILE A 157 -11.59 -8.89 17.48
N PHE A 158 -10.69 -7.92 17.66
CA PHE A 158 -10.96 -6.72 18.47
C PHE A 158 -11.54 -5.52 17.69
N ASN A 159 -11.39 -5.44 16.36
CA ASN A 159 -11.93 -4.33 15.53
C ASN A 159 -12.99 -4.81 14.51
N ARG A 160 -14.15 -5.32 14.97
CA ARG A 160 -15.38 -5.29 14.14
C ARG A 160 -16.18 -4.05 14.52
N PRO A 161 -16.38 -3.11 13.58
CA PRO A 161 -17.02 -3.36 12.30
C PRO A 161 -16.06 -3.20 11.12
N GLN A 162 -16.33 -3.91 10.02
CA GLN A 162 -15.77 -3.54 8.72
C GLN A 162 -15.99 -2.04 8.54
N VAL A 163 -14.92 -1.28 8.33
CA VAL A 163 -15.04 0.14 7.98
C VAL A 163 -15.84 0.14 6.68
N ALA A 164 -17.13 0.43 6.78
CA ALA A 164 -17.99 0.70 5.65
C ALA A 164 -17.47 2.00 5.05
N TYR A 165 -16.54 1.82 4.14
CA TYR A 165 -15.91 2.87 3.39
C TYR A 165 -17.00 3.60 2.58
N PRO A 166 -17.14 4.93 2.68
CA PRO A 166 -18.07 5.66 1.83
C PRO A 166 -17.59 5.55 0.37
N GLN A 167 -18.56 5.35 -0.53
CA GLN A 167 -18.32 5.35 -1.97
C GLN A 167 -17.65 6.67 -2.38
N ALA A 168 -16.65 6.60 -3.25
CA ALA A 168 -16.14 7.80 -3.90
C ALA A 168 -17.30 8.45 -4.66
N GLY A 169 -17.55 9.73 -4.40
CA GLY A 169 -18.57 10.49 -5.12
C GLY A 169 -18.31 10.45 -6.64
N PRO A 170 -19.36 10.61 -7.46
CA PRO A 170 -19.21 10.59 -8.90
C PRO A 170 -18.18 11.65 -9.34
N PRO A 171 -17.37 11.35 -10.38
CA PRO A 171 -16.43 12.32 -10.92
C PRO A 171 -17.17 13.60 -11.32
N PRO A 172 -16.55 14.79 -11.17
CA PRO A 172 -17.17 16.04 -11.57
C PRO A 172 -17.55 15.97 -13.05
N SER A 173 -18.85 16.14 -13.32
CA SER A 173 -19.42 16.24 -14.65
C SER A 173 -18.69 17.35 -15.42
N GLY A 174 -17.99 16.98 -16.49
CA GLY A 174 -17.28 17.92 -17.33
C GLY A 174 -18.22 18.97 -17.91
N GLY A 175 -17.92 20.25 -17.64
CA GLY A 175 -18.42 21.39 -18.38
C GLY A 175 -17.26 22.00 -19.17
N PHE A 176 -16.97 21.44 -20.35
CA PHE A 176 -16.10 22.10 -21.32
C PHE A 176 -17.02 23.02 -22.13
N VAL A 177 -17.04 24.31 -21.78
CA VAL A 177 -17.60 25.36 -22.61
C VAL A 177 -16.47 25.83 -23.52
N ILE A 178 -16.63 25.63 -24.82
CA ILE A 178 -15.78 26.25 -25.85
C ILE A 178 -16.55 27.50 -26.29
N ASP A 179 -15.98 28.68 -26.02
CA ASP A 179 -16.23 29.89 -26.81
C ASP A 179 -15.16 29.96 -27.92
#